data_AF-A0A9W7W9W0-F1
#
_entry.id   AF-A0A9W7W9W0-F1
#
_cell.length_a   1.000
_cell.length_b   1.000
_cell.length_c   1.000
_cell.angle_alpha   90.00
_cell.angle_beta   90.00
_cell.angle_gamma   90.00
#
_symmetry.space_group_name_H-M   'P 1'
#
loop_
_entity.id
_entity.type
_entity.pdbx_description
1 polymer ?
#
loop_
_entity_poly.entity_id
_entity_poly.type
_entity_poly.pdbx_seq_one_letter_code
_entity_poly.pdbx_strand_id
1 'polypeptide(L)'
;IQKCNLVTCTLNRIAQYCSDDTSLSEGSTIDVRKPGEEEDQYSEMAEETMDPENCFPDVCVRRFKCCDINTSEGLGRAWWRLRKTCYQIVEHSWFETFIIFMILLSSGALAFEDIYIEQRKVVKVILEYADKIFTYIFILEMTLKWIAYGFRKYFTNYWCWLDFLIVDVSLVSLVANTLGYSDFTAIKSLRTLRALRPLRALSRFEGMRVVVNALIGAIPSIMNVLLVCLIFWLIFSIMGVNLFAGKFGRCVNRTGFIYNSSYINNKTECLAMNSTLYYWSKVKVNFDNVAAGYLALLQVATFKGWMEIMYAAVDSRSVEEQPIKENSLYMYLYFVIFIIFGSFFTLNLFIGVIIDNFNQQKRKIRGQDIFMTEEQKKYYNAMKKLGSKKPQKPIPRPLNTLQGFLFDLVSKQAFDIIIMLLIILNMVTMMVETDEQSPGIEFILYYINLAFIVVFTSECILKILALRCYYFTVSWNIFDFVVVILSIYVCILCVWSVCMWMCLSSVFSPFSCFYRYITLIVLLIVNMSHVQLLCNNENCKKKALYKYAPVVKSLTSTLFGTDCLFEYASNVLISSMCKCVFFFNSTQLNFIYIALFTICIVTKQLYMRHITISKTIKVVHVKTRKR
;
A
#
# COMPACT_ATOMS: atom_id res chain seq x y z
N ILE A 1 34.54 -7.79 -62.98
CA ILE A 1 33.40 -8.52 -63.61
C ILE A 1 32.38 -8.77 -62.49
N GLN A 2 31.25 -8.03 -62.56
CA GLN A 2 29.95 -8.10 -61.83
C GLN A 2 29.93 -8.58 -60.35
N LYS A 3 29.60 -7.81 -59.29
CA LYS A 3 28.68 -6.68 -59.00
C LYS A 3 27.21 -7.10 -58.73
N CYS A 4 26.65 -6.51 -57.65
CA CYS A 4 25.23 -6.29 -57.30
C CYS A 4 24.43 -7.47 -56.69
N ASN A 5 23.60 -7.35 -55.64
CA ASN A 5 23.04 -6.26 -54.82
C ASN A 5 22.44 -6.88 -53.54
N LEU A 6 22.64 -6.29 -52.34
CA LEU A 6 21.58 -5.98 -51.33
C LEU A 6 22.21 -5.53 -49.98
N VAL A 7 22.94 -4.41 -49.97
CA VAL A 7 23.27 -3.68 -48.73
C VAL A 7 22.96 -2.20 -48.99
N THR A 8 21.68 -1.86 -48.94
CA THR A 8 21.18 -0.48 -48.96
C THR A 8 19.72 -0.50 -48.49
N CYS A 9 19.46 -0.31 -47.19
CA CYS A 9 18.22 0.32 -46.70
C CYS A 9 18.15 0.64 -45.18
N THR A 10 19.26 0.81 -44.46
CA THR A 10 19.20 1.12 -43.01
C THR A 10 20.15 2.23 -42.53
N LEU A 11 20.51 3.19 -43.40
CA LEU A 11 21.43 4.28 -43.02
C LEU A 11 21.09 5.67 -43.59
N ASN A 12 19.83 5.92 -43.96
CA ASN A 12 19.34 7.23 -44.43
C ASN A 12 18.14 7.76 -43.61
N ARG A 13 18.23 7.77 -42.27
CA ARG A 13 17.28 8.56 -41.44
C ARG A 13 17.84 9.02 -40.09
N ILE A 14 19.15 9.33 -40.00
CA ILE A 14 19.78 9.89 -38.78
C ILE A 14 20.72 11.09 -39.09
N ALA A 15 20.89 11.51 -40.35
CA ALA A 15 21.79 12.60 -40.70
C ALA A 15 21.05 13.75 -41.39
N GLN A 16 20.29 14.54 -40.64
CA GLN A 16 19.96 15.91 -41.01
C GLN A 16 19.59 16.70 -39.75
N TYR A 17 20.27 17.84 -39.57
CA TYR A 17 20.23 18.79 -38.44
C TYR A 17 21.23 18.56 -37.29
N CYS A 18 22.51 18.68 -37.60
CA CYS A 18 23.51 19.28 -36.71
C CYS A 18 24.58 19.95 -37.60
N SER A 19 24.54 21.28 -37.70
CA SER A 19 25.65 22.21 -37.95
C SER A 19 25.06 23.55 -38.42
N ASP A 20 25.06 24.55 -37.55
CA ASP A 20 25.41 25.94 -37.88
C ASP A 20 25.64 26.69 -36.56
N ASP A 21 26.91 27.01 -36.29
CA ASP A 21 27.34 27.95 -35.26
C ASP A 21 27.77 29.25 -35.96
N THR A 22 27.11 30.38 -35.70
CA THR A 22 27.77 31.69 -35.63
C THR A 22 26.96 32.75 -34.85
N SER A 23 27.56 33.21 -33.74
CA SER A 23 27.56 34.57 -33.15
C SER A 23 26.26 35.38 -32.87
N LEU A 24 26.04 35.64 -31.57
CA LEU A 24 25.52 36.85 -30.88
C LEU A 24 24.81 37.96 -31.70
N SER A 25 23.58 38.31 -31.32
CA SER A 25 23.16 39.69 -31.00
C SER A 25 21.77 39.74 -30.33
N GLU A 26 21.59 40.72 -29.45
CA GLU A 26 20.36 41.07 -28.74
C GLU A 26 19.24 41.57 -29.68
N GLY A 27 17.98 41.30 -29.34
CA GLY A 27 16.84 42.05 -29.89
C GLY A 27 15.55 41.25 -30.12
N SER A 28 14.55 41.51 -29.26
CA SER A 28 13.10 41.54 -29.53
C SER A 28 12.59 40.95 -30.85
N THR A 29 11.63 40.01 -30.80
CA THR A 29 10.20 40.25 -31.10
C THR A 29 9.37 39.03 -30.69
N ILE A 30 8.23 39.30 -30.05
CA ILE A 30 7.22 38.34 -29.60
C ILE A 30 6.50 37.77 -30.84
N ASP A 31 6.53 36.43 -31.01
CA ASP A 31 5.68 35.76 -31.99
C ASP A 31 4.62 34.92 -31.25
N VAL A 32 3.37 35.36 -31.34
CA VAL A 32 2.20 34.71 -30.73
C VAL A 32 1.79 33.56 -31.64
N ARG A 33 2.26 32.35 -31.33
CA ARG A 33 1.82 31.12 -31.98
C ARG A 33 0.33 30.88 -31.70
N LYS A 34 -0.50 30.74 -32.74
CA LYS A 34 -1.93 30.44 -32.62
C LYS A 34 -2.14 29.05 -31.96
N PRO A 35 -3.04 28.91 -30.98
CA PRO A 35 -3.39 27.61 -30.41
C PRO A 35 -4.33 26.87 -31.37
N GLY A 36 -3.92 25.69 -31.85
CA GLY A 36 -4.75 24.81 -32.68
C GLY A 36 -3.97 23.71 -33.41
N GLU A 37 -2.74 23.98 -33.85
CA GLU A 37 -1.99 23.04 -34.72
C GLU A 37 -1.47 21.78 -34.01
N GLU A 38 -1.41 21.74 -32.68
CA GLU A 38 -1.07 20.50 -31.94
C GLU A 38 -2.28 19.57 -31.77
N GLU A 39 -3.52 20.06 -31.83
CA GLU A 39 -4.70 19.19 -31.70
C GLU A 39 -5.03 18.49 -33.03
N ASP A 40 -4.76 19.14 -34.16
CA ASP A 40 -5.06 18.59 -35.49
C ASP A 40 -4.08 17.50 -35.95
N GLN A 41 -2.79 17.58 -35.55
CA GLN A 41 -1.83 16.51 -35.84
C GLN A 41 -2.00 15.26 -34.98
N TYR A 42 -2.59 15.37 -33.78
CA TYR A 42 -2.94 14.22 -32.95
C TYR A 42 -4.27 13.59 -33.35
N SER A 43 -5.22 14.37 -33.90
CA SER A 43 -6.49 13.83 -34.39
C SER A 43 -6.33 13.09 -35.73
N GLU A 44 -5.53 13.60 -36.67
CA GLU A 44 -5.24 12.89 -37.94
C GLU A 44 -4.44 11.60 -37.71
N MET A 45 -3.51 11.59 -36.74
CA MET A 45 -2.74 10.37 -36.39
C MET A 45 -3.56 9.37 -35.55
N ALA A 46 -4.62 9.82 -34.88
CA ALA A 46 -5.55 8.95 -34.17
C ALA A 46 -6.53 8.24 -35.11
N GLU A 47 -6.94 8.87 -36.21
CA GLU A 47 -7.85 8.25 -37.19
C GLU A 47 -7.20 7.12 -38.02
N GLU A 48 -5.87 7.16 -38.24
CA GLU A 48 -5.14 6.09 -38.96
C GLU A 48 -4.97 4.77 -38.16
N THR A 49 -5.41 4.69 -36.90
CA THR A 49 -5.22 3.49 -36.04
C THR A 49 -6.43 2.56 -35.89
N MET A 50 -7.54 2.79 -36.60
CA MET A 50 -8.79 2.05 -36.39
C MET A 50 -8.95 0.72 -37.15
N ASP A 51 -7.91 0.20 -37.80
CA ASP A 51 -7.97 -1.09 -38.49
C ASP A 51 -6.96 -2.11 -37.90
N PRO A 52 -7.41 -3.33 -37.55
CA PRO A 52 -6.59 -4.28 -36.82
C PRO A 52 -5.52 -4.96 -37.71
N GLU A 53 -4.24 -4.84 -37.36
CA GLU A 53 -3.07 -5.42 -38.07
C GLU A 53 -3.21 -6.93 -38.39
N ASN A 54 -2.53 -7.48 -39.39
CA ASN A 54 -2.66 -8.91 -39.77
C ASN A 54 -2.42 -9.91 -38.60
N CYS A 55 -3.24 -10.97 -38.56
CA CYS A 55 -3.34 -11.90 -37.42
C CYS A 55 -2.13 -12.84 -37.23
N PHE A 56 -1.53 -13.29 -38.34
CA PHE A 56 -0.45 -14.28 -38.34
C PHE A 56 0.93 -13.62 -38.51
N PRO A 57 2.00 -14.18 -37.90
CA PRO A 57 3.36 -13.74 -38.19
C PRO A 57 3.68 -14.03 -39.67
N ASP A 58 4.45 -13.14 -40.30
CA ASP A 58 4.78 -13.19 -41.74
C ASP A 58 5.43 -14.53 -42.15
N VAL A 59 6.09 -15.19 -41.20
CA VAL A 59 6.69 -16.52 -41.35
C VAL A 59 5.65 -17.63 -41.48
N CYS A 60 4.53 -17.56 -40.75
CA CYS A 60 3.42 -18.51 -40.87
C CYS A 60 2.66 -18.33 -42.18
N VAL A 61 2.43 -17.08 -42.60
CA VAL A 61 1.79 -16.77 -43.90
C VAL A 61 2.65 -17.28 -45.08
N ARG A 62 3.98 -17.19 -44.96
CA ARG A 62 4.92 -17.74 -45.96
C ARG A 62 5.02 -19.27 -45.93
N ARG A 63 4.85 -19.92 -44.77
CA ARG A 63 4.99 -21.38 -44.61
C ARG A 63 3.70 -22.15 -44.90
N PHE A 64 2.54 -21.57 -44.60
CA PHE A 64 1.22 -22.14 -44.83
C PHE A 64 0.37 -21.17 -45.67
N LYS A 65 0.17 -21.48 -46.96
CA LYS A 65 -0.70 -20.70 -47.88
C LYS A 65 -2.15 -20.55 -47.39
N CYS A 66 -2.59 -21.41 -46.47
CA CYS A 66 -3.93 -21.38 -45.87
C CYS A 66 -4.15 -20.20 -44.91
N CYS A 67 -3.08 -19.53 -44.48
CA CYS A 67 -3.13 -18.41 -43.54
C CYS A 67 -3.29 -17.03 -44.20
N ASP A 68 -3.22 -16.95 -45.53
CA ASP A 68 -3.47 -15.73 -46.30
C ASP A 68 -4.94 -15.72 -46.75
N ILE A 69 -5.82 -15.35 -45.82
CA ILE A 69 -7.27 -15.27 -46.09
C ILE A 69 -7.50 -13.99 -46.88
N ASN A 70 -7.82 -14.11 -48.18
CA ASN A 70 -8.24 -12.99 -49.02
C ASN A 70 -9.45 -12.30 -48.37
N THR A 71 -9.24 -11.11 -47.80
CA THR A 71 -10.25 -10.30 -47.08
C THR A 71 -11.32 -9.70 -48.00
N SER A 72 -11.21 -9.90 -49.31
CA SER A 72 -12.12 -9.39 -50.34
C SER A 72 -13.31 -10.30 -50.66
N GLU A 73 -13.21 -11.62 -50.44
CA GLU A 73 -14.26 -12.62 -50.74
C GLU A 73 -15.03 -13.11 -49.50
N GLY A 74 -16.24 -13.66 -49.71
CA GLY A 74 -17.34 -13.75 -48.74
C GLY A 74 -16.99 -14.17 -47.30
N LEU A 75 -16.25 -15.28 -47.12
CA LEU A 75 -15.85 -15.78 -45.80
C LEU A 75 -14.77 -14.89 -45.13
N GLY A 76 -13.84 -14.32 -45.91
CA GLY A 76 -12.84 -13.37 -45.43
C GLY A 76 -13.45 -12.05 -44.99
N ARG A 77 -14.47 -11.55 -45.71
CA ARG A 77 -15.21 -10.33 -45.33
C ARG A 77 -16.04 -10.52 -44.06
N ALA A 78 -16.61 -11.71 -43.85
CA ALA A 78 -17.33 -12.04 -42.62
C ALA A 78 -16.37 -12.12 -41.42
N TRP A 79 -15.21 -12.78 -41.59
CA TRP A 79 -14.15 -12.85 -40.57
C TRP A 79 -13.60 -11.46 -40.22
N TRP A 80 -13.35 -10.62 -41.21
CA TRP A 80 -12.88 -9.25 -41.00
C TRP A 80 -13.89 -8.38 -40.25
N ARG A 81 -15.18 -8.49 -40.59
CA ARG A 81 -16.25 -7.81 -39.84
C ARG A 81 -16.32 -8.29 -38.40
N LEU A 82 -16.29 -9.60 -38.17
CA LEU A 82 -16.26 -10.18 -36.83
C LEU A 82 -15.07 -9.66 -36.03
N ARG A 83 -13.88 -9.63 -36.64
CA ARG A 83 -12.68 -9.08 -36.01
C ARG A 83 -12.81 -7.60 -35.64
N LYS A 84 -13.30 -6.76 -36.56
CA LYS A 84 -13.52 -5.34 -36.30
C LYS A 84 -14.51 -5.13 -35.16
N THR A 85 -15.59 -5.91 -35.12
CA THR A 85 -16.54 -5.87 -34.00
C THR A 85 -15.92 -6.34 -32.68
N CYS A 86 -15.10 -7.41 -32.68
CA CYS A 86 -14.40 -7.87 -31.48
C CYS A 86 -13.40 -6.83 -30.96
N TYR A 87 -12.69 -6.15 -31.86
CA TYR A 87 -11.76 -5.07 -31.50
C TYR A 87 -12.51 -3.90 -30.83
N GLN A 88 -13.60 -3.44 -31.46
CA GLN A 88 -14.47 -2.40 -30.88
C GLN A 88 -15.05 -2.79 -29.52
N ILE A 89 -15.43 -4.06 -29.31
CA ILE A 89 -15.94 -4.56 -28.02
C ILE A 89 -14.84 -4.54 -26.95
N VAL A 90 -13.64 -5.05 -27.27
CA VAL A 90 -12.54 -5.19 -26.31
C VAL A 90 -12.01 -3.82 -25.85
N GLU A 91 -11.98 -2.83 -26.74
CA GLU A 91 -11.52 -1.47 -26.46
C GLU A 91 -12.60 -0.58 -25.82
N HIS A 92 -13.85 -1.04 -25.79
CA HIS A 92 -14.94 -0.27 -25.21
C HIS A 92 -14.78 -0.12 -23.68
N SER A 93 -14.91 1.12 -23.18
CA SER A 93 -14.72 1.47 -21.76
C SER A 93 -15.63 0.69 -20.81
N TRP A 94 -16.86 0.35 -21.23
CA TRP A 94 -17.76 -0.49 -20.41
C TRP A 94 -17.27 -1.93 -20.30
N PHE A 95 -16.71 -2.49 -21.38
CA PHE A 95 -16.18 -3.85 -21.35
C PHE A 95 -14.95 -3.89 -20.42
N GLU A 96 -14.07 -2.89 -20.51
CA GLU A 96 -12.93 -2.76 -19.61
C GLU A 96 -13.36 -2.63 -18.14
N THR A 97 -14.32 -1.75 -17.84
CA THR A 97 -14.85 -1.56 -16.49
C THR A 97 -15.53 -2.82 -15.96
N PHE A 98 -16.28 -3.54 -16.81
CA PHE A 98 -16.91 -4.81 -16.48
C PHE A 98 -15.88 -5.88 -16.10
N ILE A 99 -14.80 -6.03 -16.89
CA ILE A 99 -13.72 -6.97 -16.60
C ILE A 99 -13.00 -6.60 -15.30
N ILE A 100 -12.72 -5.32 -15.05
CA ILE A 100 -12.14 -4.86 -13.78
C ILE A 100 -13.03 -5.25 -12.59
N PHE A 101 -14.34 -5.00 -12.71
CA PHE A 101 -15.30 -5.36 -11.66
C PHE A 101 -15.31 -6.89 -11.41
N MET A 102 -15.28 -7.71 -12.47
CA MET A 102 -15.17 -9.16 -12.36
C MET A 102 -13.86 -9.63 -11.71
N ILE A 103 -12.73 -8.99 -12.02
CA ILE A 103 -11.43 -9.27 -11.37
C ILE A 103 -11.50 -8.98 -9.86
N LEU A 104 -12.07 -7.84 -9.48
CA LEU A 104 -12.22 -7.45 -8.08
C LEU A 104 -13.15 -8.41 -7.32
N LEU A 105 -14.27 -8.78 -7.93
CA LEU A 105 -15.23 -9.72 -7.34
C LEU A 105 -14.62 -11.12 -7.19
N SER A 106 -13.91 -11.61 -8.22
CA SER A 106 -13.19 -12.88 -8.16
C SER A 106 -12.09 -12.86 -7.08
N SER A 107 -11.33 -11.78 -6.96
CA SER A 107 -10.30 -11.61 -5.93
C SER A 107 -10.90 -11.55 -4.52
N GLY A 108 -12.03 -10.87 -4.36
CA GLY A 108 -12.79 -10.83 -3.12
C GLY A 108 -13.35 -12.19 -2.71
N ALA A 109 -13.70 -13.05 -3.67
CA ALA A 109 -14.16 -14.41 -3.42
C ALA A 109 -13.08 -15.26 -2.70
N LEU A 110 -11.80 -15.13 -3.10
CA LEU A 110 -10.69 -15.84 -2.45
C LEU A 110 -10.55 -15.53 -0.96
N ALA A 111 -10.94 -14.33 -0.52
CA ALA A 111 -10.87 -13.96 0.90
C ALA A 111 -11.84 -14.77 1.78
N PHE A 112 -12.85 -15.42 1.20
CA PHE A 112 -13.78 -16.29 1.93
C PHE A 112 -13.28 -17.74 2.07
N GLU A 113 -12.17 -18.12 1.44
CA GLU A 113 -11.53 -19.43 1.58
C GLU A 113 -10.72 -19.54 2.89
N ASP A 114 -11.40 -19.39 4.03
CA ASP A 114 -10.81 -19.51 5.37
C ASP A 114 -11.05 -20.91 5.99
N ILE A 115 -10.44 -21.18 7.14
CA ILE A 115 -10.59 -22.45 7.89
C ILE A 115 -12.08 -22.73 8.24
N TYR A 116 -12.91 -21.69 8.33
CA TYR A 116 -14.33 -21.80 8.68
C TYR A 116 -15.24 -22.09 7.48
N ILE A 117 -14.71 -22.18 6.27
CA ILE A 117 -15.49 -22.45 5.06
C ILE A 117 -16.25 -23.78 5.14
N GLU A 118 -15.69 -24.77 5.84
CA GLU A 118 -16.28 -26.09 6.00
C GLU A 118 -17.54 -26.06 6.89
N GLN A 119 -17.61 -25.09 7.83
CA GLN A 119 -18.79 -24.85 8.66
C GLN A 119 -19.89 -24.11 7.88
N ARG A 120 -19.52 -23.26 6.91
CA ARG A 120 -20.44 -22.44 6.11
C ARG A 120 -20.74 -23.09 4.75
N LYS A 121 -21.48 -24.21 4.78
CA LYS A 121 -21.82 -25.01 3.58
C LYS A 121 -22.45 -24.19 2.44
N VAL A 122 -23.34 -23.24 2.74
CA VAL A 122 -23.99 -22.40 1.73
C VAL A 122 -22.97 -21.50 1.01
N VAL A 123 -22.07 -20.87 1.76
CA VAL A 123 -21.02 -20.01 1.20
C VAL A 123 -20.07 -20.83 0.34
N LYS A 124 -19.68 -22.02 0.80
CA LYS A 124 -18.84 -22.95 0.04
C LYS A 124 -19.44 -23.28 -1.33
N VAL A 125 -20.72 -23.67 -1.38
CA VAL A 125 -21.40 -24.02 -2.64
C VAL A 125 -21.48 -22.81 -3.57
N ILE A 126 -21.86 -21.63 -3.06
CA ILE A 126 -21.90 -20.40 -3.86
C ILE A 126 -20.52 -20.08 -4.44
N LEU A 127 -19.46 -20.22 -3.63
CA LEU A 127 -18.08 -19.95 -4.06
C LEU A 127 -17.63 -20.90 -5.18
N GLU A 128 -17.93 -22.19 -5.07
CA GLU A 128 -17.60 -23.20 -6.10
C GLU A 128 -18.29 -22.92 -7.44
N TYR A 129 -19.56 -22.47 -7.41
CA TYR A 129 -20.27 -22.05 -8.63
C TYR A 129 -19.74 -20.72 -9.17
N ALA A 130 -19.50 -19.74 -8.31
CA ALA A 130 -18.96 -18.44 -8.71
C ALA A 130 -17.58 -18.59 -9.39
N ASP A 131 -16.72 -19.47 -8.87
CA ASP A 131 -15.40 -19.75 -9.43
C ASP A 131 -15.46 -20.29 -10.87
N LYS A 132 -16.46 -21.13 -11.18
CA LYS A 132 -16.71 -21.60 -12.55
C LYS A 132 -17.14 -20.44 -13.44
N ILE A 133 -18.07 -19.61 -12.97
CA ILE A 133 -18.56 -18.43 -13.72
C ILE A 133 -17.40 -17.48 -14.03
N PHE A 134 -16.56 -17.14 -13.06
CA PHE A 134 -15.39 -16.27 -13.29
C PHE A 134 -14.44 -16.86 -14.32
N THR A 135 -14.15 -18.17 -14.21
CA THR A 135 -13.26 -18.84 -15.16
C THR A 135 -13.81 -18.77 -16.58
N TYR A 136 -15.11 -18.99 -16.77
CA TYR A 136 -15.74 -18.84 -18.09
C TYR A 136 -15.69 -17.41 -18.64
N ILE A 137 -15.97 -16.40 -17.80
CA ILE A 137 -15.87 -14.99 -18.20
C ILE A 137 -14.45 -14.67 -18.68
N PHE A 138 -13.43 -15.13 -17.96
CA PHE A 138 -12.03 -14.87 -18.34
C PHE A 138 -11.57 -15.66 -19.57
N ILE A 139 -12.09 -16.86 -19.81
CA ILE A 139 -11.86 -17.60 -21.06
C ILE A 139 -12.49 -16.86 -22.24
N LEU A 140 -13.71 -16.35 -22.06
CA LEU A 140 -14.40 -15.56 -23.09
C LEU A 140 -13.63 -14.27 -23.40
N GLU A 141 -13.15 -13.56 -22.37
CA GLU A 141 -12.29 -12.38 -22.53
C GLU A 141 -11.01 -12.71 -23.31
N MET A 142 -10.32 -13.80 -22.96
CA MET A 142 -9.12 -14.26 -23.66
C MET A 142 -9.41 -14.56 -25.14
N THR A 143 -10.52 -15.25 -25.42
CA THR A 143 -10.93 -15.60 -26.79
C THR A 143 -11.26 -14.36 -27.62
N LEU A 144 -11.96 -13.38 -27.03
CA LEU A 144 -12.23 -12.10 -27.68
C LEU A 144 -10.94 -11.34 -28.00
N LYS A 145 -9.95 -11.32 -27.08
CA LYS A 145 -8.64 -10.69 -27.31
C LYS A 145 -7.83 -11.38 -28.42
N TRP A 146 -7.87 -12.71 -28.50
CA TRP A 146 -7.20 -13.45 -29.58
C TRP A 146 -7.76 -13.08 -30.95
N ILE A 147 -9.08 -12.97 -31.06
CA ILE A 147 -9.75 -12.59 -32.31
C ILE A 147 -9.47 -11.12 -32.63
N ALA A 148 -9.58 -10.21 -31.65
CA ALA A 148 -9.35 -8.77 -31.83
C ALA A 148 -7.89 -8.47 -32.23
N TYR A 149 -6.93 -8.76 -31.36
CA TYR A 149 -5.53 -8.39 -31.54
C TYR A 149 -4.76 -9.33 -32.48
N GLY A 150 -5.19 -10.59 -32.59
CA GLY A 150 -4.45 -11.64 -33.29
C GLY A 150 -3.34 -12.26 -32.44
N PHE A 151 -2.92 -13.46 -32.83
CA PHE A 151 -1.94 -14.26 -32.07
C PHE A 151 -0.61 -13.54 -31.89
N ARG A 152 -0.10 -12.89 -32.96
CA ARG A 152 1.19 -12.19 -32.91
C ARG A 152 1.20 -11.08 -31.87
N LYS A 153 0.26 -10.14 -31.95
CA LYS A 153 0.21 -8.97 -31.05
C LYS A 153 -0.06 -9.40 -29.61
N TYR A 154 -0.96 -10.37 -29.41
CA TYR A 154 -1.29 -10.89 -28.09
C TYR A 154 -0.06 -11.48 -27.37
N PHE A 155 0.71 -12.36 -28.03
CA PHE A 155 1.87 -13.00 -27.41
C PHE A 155 3.11 -12.10 -27.30
N THR A 156 3.16 -10.97 -28.01
CA THR A 156 4.22 -9.96 -27.82
C THR A 156 4.01 -9.06 -26.60
N ASN A 157 2.79 -8.99 -26.05
CA ASN A 157 2.48 -8.13 -24.92
C ASN A 157 2.62 -8.90 -23.58
N TYR A 158 3.56 -8.48 -22.73
CA TYR A 158 3.82 -9.08 -21.41
C TYR A 158 2.57 -9.17 -20.52
N TRP A 159 1.69 -8.17 -20.57
CA TRP A 159 0.48 -8.14 -19.75
C TRP A 159 -0.57 -9.15 -20.24
N CYS A 160 -0.68 -9.33 -21.57
CA CYS A 160 -1.54 -10.37 -22.15
C CYS A 160 -1.01 -11.77 -21.83
N TRP A 161 0.32 -11.94 -21.77
CA TRP A 161 0.95 -13.19 -21.38
C TRP A 161 0.66 -13.57 -19.91
N LEU A 162 0.63 -12.58 -19.00
CA LEU A 162 0.22 -12.77 -17.61
C LEU A 162 -1.25 -13.21 -17.51
N ASP A 163 -2.15 -12.54 -18.23
CA ASP A 163 -3.57 -12.91 -18.27
C ASP A 163 -3.76 -14.35 -18.78
N PHE A 164 -3.06 -14.71 -19.86
CA PHE A 164 -3.03 -16.05 -20.46
C PHE A 164 -2.63 -17.13 -19.45
N LEU A 165 -1.47 -16.97 -18.80
CA LEU A 165 -0.96 -17.95 -17.83
C LEU A 165 -1.98 -18.22 -16.71
N ILE A 166 -2.62 -17.17 -16.19
CA ILE A 166 -3.60 -17.32 -15.10
C ILE A 166 -4.89 -18.01 -15.59
N VAL A 167 -5.30 -17.77 -16.85
CA VAL A 167 -6.48 -18.45 -17.42
C VAL A 167 -6.17 -19.94 -17.58
N ASP A 168 -5.00 -20.28 -18.11
CA ASP A 168 -4.57 -21.65 -18.33
C ASP A 168 -4.49 -22.47 -17.05
N VAL A 169 -3.91 -21.92 -15.98
CA VAL A 169 -3.88 -22.59 -14.65
C VAL A 169 -5.31 -22.90 -14.17
N SER A 170 -6.26 -22.00 -14.42
CA SER A 170 -7.66 -22.18 -14.05
C SER A 170 -8.36 -23.22 -14.94
N LEU A 171 -8.05 -23.23 -16.24
CA LEU A 171 -8.59 -24.19 -17.22
C LEU A 171 -8.12 -25.62 -16.94
N VAL A 172 -6.81 -25.81 -16.71
CA VAL A 172 -6.23 -27.12 -16.35
C VAL A 172 -6.89 -27.66 -15.08
N SER A 173 -7.10 -26.80 -14.08
CA SER A 173 -7.79 -27.19 -12.85
C SER A 173 -9.25 -27.57 -13.08
N LEU A 174 -9.96 -26.87 -13.97
CA LEU A 174 -11.35 -27.19 -14.32
C LEU A 174 -11.45 -28.55 -15.03
N VAL A 175 -10.64 -28.76 -16.07
CA VAL A 175 -10.61 -29.99 -16.88
C VAL A 175 -10.21 -31.21 -16.03
N ALA A 176 -9.22 -31.05 -15.15
CA ALA A 176 -8.80 -32.10 -14.24
C ALA A 176 -9.93 -32.55 -13.29
N ASN A 177 -10.74 -31.60 -12.79
CA ASN A 177 -11.88 -31.92 -11.93
C ASN A 177 -13.02 -32.62 -12.69
N THR A 178 -13.24 -32.27 -13.97
CA THR A 178 -14.31 -32.90 -14.77
C THR A 178 -13.94 -34.30 -15.25
N LEU A 179 -12.66 -34.56 -15.50
CA LEU A 179 -12.16 -35.88 -15.93
C LEU A 179 -11.92 -36.85 -14.76
N GLY A 180 -12.11 -36.42 -13.51
CA GLY A 180 -11.93 -37.27 -12.33
C GLY A 180 -10.47 -37.48 -11.89
N TYR A 181 -9.51 -36.72 -12.43
CA TYR A 181 -8.10 -36.80 -12.06
C TYR A 181 -7.74 -35.94 -10.82
N SER A 182 -8.71 -35.65 -9.95
CA SER A 182 -8.58 -34.65 -8.87
C SER A 182 -7.50 -34.95 -7.82
N ASP A 183 -7.06 -36.20 -7.72
CA ASP A 183 -6.27 -36.68 -6.58
C ASP A 183 -4.75 -36.62 -6.79
N PHE A 184 -4.28 -36.32 -8.01
CA PHE A 184 -2.85 -36.11 -8.23
C PHE A 184 -2.35 -34.90 -7.45
N THR A 185 -1.23 -35.07 -6.74
CA THR A 185 -0.59 -34.02 -5.93
C THR A 185 -0.33 -32.74 -6.73
N ALA A 186 0.02 -32.86 -8.02
CA ALA A 186 0.21 -31.73 -8.91
C ALA A 186 -1.06 -30.88 -9.09
N ILE A 187 -2.22 -31.51 -9.24
CA ILE A 187 -3.51 -30.80 -9.40
C ILE A 187 -3.92 -30.13 -8.08
N LYS A 188 -3.60 -30.73 -6.94
CA LYS A 188 -3.78 -30.11 -5.61
C LYS A 188 -2.92 -28.85 -5.45
N SER A 189 -1.67 -28.86 -5.93
CA SER A 189 -0.82 -27.65 -5.93
C SER A 189 -1.28 -26.61 -6.95
N LEU A 190 -1.79 -26.99 -8.13
CA LEU A 190 -2.32 -26.01 -9.10
C LEU A 190 -3.51 -25.22 -8.54
N ARG A 191 -4.29 -25.82 -7.63
CA ARG A 191 -5.38 -25.12 -6.94
C ARG A 191 -4.87 -23.95 -6.11
N THR A 192 -3.68 -24.01 -5.52
CA THR A 192 -3.13 -22.90 -4.72
C THR A 192 -2.68 -21.72 -5.58
N LEU A 193 -2.31 -21.97 -6.85
CA LEU A 193 -1.96 -20.90 -7.81
C LEU A 193 -3.13 -19.99 -8.18
N ARG A 194 -4.38 -20.34 -7.85
CA ARG A 194 -5.53 -19.43 -7.97
C ARG A 194 -5.36 -18.17 -7.13
N ALA A 195 -4.51 -18.20 -6.10
CA ALA A 195 -4.11 -17.02 -5.33
C ALA A 195 -3.39 -15.94 -6.17
N LEU A 196 -2.94 -16.27 -7.39
CA LEU A 196 -2.31 -15.32 -8.31
C LEU A 196 -3.32 -14.49 -9.12
N ARG A 197 -4.63 -14.81 -9.12
CA ARG A 197 -5.67 -14.07 -9.86
C ARG A 197 -5.67 -12.55 -9.63
N PRO A 198 -5.44 -12.02 -8.40
CA PRO A 198 -5.35 -10.59 -8.16
C PRO A 198 -4.24 -9.89 -8.95
N LEU A 199 -3.20 -10.61 -9.40
CA LEU A 199 -2.13 -10.04 -10.22
C LEU A 199 -2.64 -9.49 -11.56
N ARG A 200 -3.78 -9.98 -12.07
CA ARG A 200 -4.41 -9.41 -13.28
C ARG A 200 -4.77 -7.95 -13.13
N ALA A 201 -5.10 -7.51 -11.92
CA ALA A 201 -5.39 -6.11 -11.64
C ALA A 201 -4.19 -5.19 -11.95
N LEU A 202 -2.96 -5.70 -11.84
CA LEU A 202 -1.74 -4.93 -12.18
C LEU A 202 -1.71 -4.49 -13.65
N SER A 203 -2.26 -5.30 -14.56
CA SER A 203 -2.32 -4.98 -16.00
C SER A 203 -3.37 -3.91 -16.34
N ARG A 204 -4.36 -3.71 -15.46
CA ARG A 204 -5.50 -2.82 -15.69
C ARG A 204 -5.33 -1.45 -15.07
N PHE A 205 -4.76 -1.39 -13.87
CA PHE A 205 -4.52 -0.12 -13.23
C PHE A 205 -3.27 0.54 -13.78
N GLU A 206 -3.44 1.64 -14.52
CA GLU A 206 -2.36 2.37 -15.16
C GLU A 206 -1.28 2.82 -14.16
N GLY A 207 -1.69 3.29 -12.98
CA GLY A 207 -0.76 3.67 -11.92
C GLY A 207 0.15 2.53 -11.46
N MET A 208 -0.37 1.29 -11.41
CA MET A 208 0.46 0.12 -11.05
C MET A 208 1.39 -0.28 -12.20
N ARG A 209 0.94 -0.17 -13.47
CA ARG A 209 1.80 -0.43 -14.63
C ARG A 209 3.01 0.50 -14.66
N VAL A 210 2.80 1.81 -14.42
CA VAL A 210 3.88 2.80 -14.39
C VAL A 210 4.94 2.44 -13.35
N VAL A 211 4.51 2.07 -12.14
CA VAL A 211 5.42 1.65 -11.06
C VAL A 211 6.17 0.36 -11.42
N VAL A 212 5.48 -0.66 -11.93
CA VAL A 212 6.10 -1.93 -12.31
C VAL A 212 7.10 -1.74 -13.46
N ASN A 213 6.78 -0.93 -14.47
CA ASN A 213 7.70 -0.63 -15.57
C ASN A 213 8.97 0.09 -15.10
N ALA A 214 8.83 1.04 -14.16
CA ALA A 214 9.98 1.72 -13.56
C ALA A 214 10.87 0.74 -12.78
N LEU A 215 10.26 -0.18 -12.01
CA LEU A 215 10.97 -1.23 -11.28
C LEU A 215 11.69 -2.19 -12.23
N ILE A 216 11.02 -2.66 -13.29
CA ILE A 216 11.64 -3.55 -14.30
C ILE A 216 12.84 -2.86 -14.95
N GLY A 217 12.75 -1.56 -15.24
CA GLY A 217 13.88 -0.78 -15.74
C GLY A 217 15.06 -0.68 -14.77
N ALA A 218 14.84 -0.87 -13.47
CA ALA A 218 15.88 -0.84 -12.44
C ALA A 218 16.50 -2.22 -12.16
N ILE A 219 15.81 -3.31 -12.51
CA ILE A 219 16.27 -4.70 -12.27
C ILE A 219 17.71 -4.95 -12.77
N PRO A 220 18.11 -4.56 -14.00
CA PRO A 220 19.46 -4.87 -14.48
C PRO A 220 20.58 -4.29 -13.60
N SER A 221 20.42 -3.04 -13.13
CA SER A 221 21.38 -2.41 -12.23
C SER A 221 21.34 -3.06 -10.83
N ILE A 222 20.15 -3.41 -10.35
CA ILE A 222 19.98 -4.10 -9.06
C ILE A 222 20.65 -5.48 -9.08
N MET A 223 20.52 -6.24 -10.18
CA MET A 223 21.11 -7.57 -10.32
C MET A 223 22.63 -7.54 -10.23
N ASN A 224 23.28 -6.51 -10.76
CA ASN A 224 24.73 -6.33 -10.64
C ASN A 224 25.16 -6.16 -9.17
N VAL A 225 24.44 -5.33 -8.41
CA VAL A 225 24.74 -5.12 -6.98
C VAL A 225 24.42 -6.37 -6.17
N LEU A 226 23.28 -7.01 -6.45
CA LEU A 226 22.89 -8.24 -5.79
C LEU A 226 23.96 -9.32 -5.97
N LEU A 227 24.55 -9.45 -7.16
CA LEU A 227 25.63 -10.40 -7.43
C LEU A 227 26.88 -10.10 -6.57
N VAL A 228 27.28 -8.84 -6.46
CA VAL A 228 28.40 -8.42 -5.60
C VAL A 228 28.09 -8.74 -4.13
N CYS A 229 26.89 -8.41 -3.65
CA CYS A 229 26.45 -8.71 -2.28
C CYS A 229 26.42 -10.22 -2.02
N LEU A 230 25.93 -11.03 -2.96
CA LEU A 230 25.91 -12.49 -2.83
C LEU A 230 27.31 -13.06 -2.73
N ILE A 231 28.26 -12.64 -3.59
CA ILE A 231 29.66 -13.08 -3.51
C ILE A 231 30.28 -12.68 -2.17
N PHE A 232 30.03 -11.45 -1.71
CA PHE A 232 30.55 -10.98 -0.43
C PHE A 232 30.00 -11.79 0.75
N TRP A 233 28.70 -12.05 0.77
CA TRP A 233 28.04 -12.88 1.78
C TRP A 233 28.45 -14.36 1.69
N LEU A 234 28.91 -14.84 0.53
CA LEU A 234 29.41 -16.20 0.37
C LEU A 234 30.63 -16.45 1.27
N ILE A 235 31.54 -15.48 1.33
CA ILE A 235 32.77 -15.57 2.13
C ILE A 235 32.42 -15.74 3.61
N PHE A 236 31.50 -14.92 4.12
CA PHE A 236 31.02 -15.03 5.50
C PHE A 236 30.25 -16.33 5.72
N SER A 237 29.45 -16.78 4.77
CA SER A 237 28.71 -18.03 4.90
C SER A 237 29.65 -19.24 5.00
N ILE A 238 30.68 -19.32 4.14
CA ILE A 238 31.71 -20.37 4.19
C ILE A 238 32.48 -20.31 5.52
N MET A 239 32.88 -19.12 5.96
CA MET A 239 33.52 -18.93 7.27
C MET A 239 32.62 -19.39 8.42
N GLY A 240 31.33 -19.04 8.39
CA GLY A 240 30.33 -19.43 9.39
C GLY A 240 30.11 -20.94 9.44
N VAL A 241 30.08 -21.62 8.30
CA VAL A 241 30.01 -23.10 8.23
C VAL A 241 31.23 -23.71 8.92
N ASN A 242 32.44 -23.22 8.62
CA ASN A 242 33.66 -23.73 9.25
C ASN A 242 33.68 -23.51 10.78
N LEU A 243 33.10 -22.41 11.27
CA LEU A 243 33.09 -22.10 12.70
C LEU A 243 31.98 -22.82 13.48
N PHE A 244 30.79 -22.98 12.89
CA PHE A 244 29.56 -23.31 13.62
C PHE A 244 28.84 -24.58 13.14
N ALA A 245 29.24 -25.20 12.03
CA ALA A 245 28.56 -26.39 11.51
C ALA A 245 28.53 -27.53 12.55
N GLY A 246 27.36 -28.13 12.74
CA GLY A 246 27.17 -29.24 13.66
C GLY A 246 27.18 -28.89 15.16
N LYS A 247 27.46 -27.63 15.54
CA LYS A 247 27.58 -27.21 16.94
C LYS A 247 26.30 -26.63 17.55
N PHE A 248 25.26 -26.38 16.75
CA PHE A 248 23.97 -25.81 17.22
C PHE A 248 22.97 -26.87 17.71
N GLY A 249 23.47 -28.03 18.14
CA GLY A 249 22.65 -29.08 18.73
C GLY A 249 22.47 -28.85 20.23
N ARG A 250 21.29 -29.14 20.75
CA ARG A 250 20.99 -29.08 22.18
C ARG A 250 20.03 -30.19 22.59
N CYS A 251 20.27 -30.79 23.74
CA CYS A 251 19.34 -31.71 24.37
C CYS A 251 18.21 -30.92 25.03
N VAL A 252 16.97 -31.23 24.64
CA VAL A 252 15.75 -30.60 25.18
C VAL A 252 14.80 -31.65 25.71
N ASN A 253 14.10 -31.32 26.79
CA ASN A 253 13.00 -32.13 27.31
C ASN A 253 11.71 -31.82 26.54
N ARG A 254 10.69 -32.67 26.67
CA ARG A 254 9.34 -32.48 26.13
C ARG A 254 8.69 -31.15 26.55
N THR A 255 9.07 -30.61 27.71
CA THR A 255 8.65 -29.28 28.20
C THR A 255 9.41 -28.10 27.56
N GLY A 256 10.46 -28.36 26.77
CA GLY A 256 11.27 -27.34 26.11
C GLY A 256 12.43 -26.79 26.97
N PHE A 257 12.63 -27.31 28.19
CA PHE A 257 13.74 -26.91 29.06
C PHE A 257 15.08 -27.46 28.56
N ILE A 258 16.13 -26.62 28.62
CA ILE A 258 17.51 -26.94 28.23
C ILE A 258 18.31 -27.23 29.50
N TYR A 259 18.91 -28.41 29.59
CA TYR A 259 19.72 -28.79 30.74
C TYR A 259 21.15 -28.27 30.61
N ASN A 260 21.75 -27.95 31.76
CA ASN A 260 23.16 -27.59 31.85
C ASN A 260 24.04 -28.79 31.47
N SER A 261 25.23 -28.49 30.93
CA SER A 261 26.22 -29.48 30.51
C SER A 261 26.69 -30.44 31.62
N SER A 262 26.45 -30.11 32.90
CA SER A 262 26.79 -30.97 34.04
C SER A 262 25.90 -32.21 34.17
N TYR A 263 24.68 -32.18 33.60
CA TYR A 263 23.75 -33.31 33.65
C TYR A 263 23.82 -34.15 32.38
N ILE A 264 23.94 -33.49 31.22
CA ILE A 264 24.10 -34.13 29.91
C ILE A 264 25.18 -33.34 29.17
N ASN A 265 26.33 -33.97 28.90
CA ASN A 265 27.46 -33.32 28.26
C ASN A 265 27.48 -33.58 26.74
N ASN A 266 27.11 -34.79 26.31
CA ASN A 266 27.20 -35.20 24.91
C ASN A 266 25.85 -35.61 24.32
N LYS A 267 25.74 -35.54 22.99
CA LYS A 267 24.57 -36.05 22.25
C LYS A 267 24.32 -37.54 22.50
N THR A 268 25.36 -38.36 22.63
CA THR A 268 25.24 -39.79 22.92
C THR A 268 24.59 -40.04 24.27
N GLU A 269 24.92 -39.25 25.29
CA GLU A 269 24.28 -39.30 26.61
C GLU A 269 22.81 -38.86 26.55
N CYS A 270 22.51 -37.80 25.80
CA CYS A 270 21.13 -37.36 25.55
C CYS A 270 20.29 -38.47 24.89
N LEU A 271 20.88 -39.17 23.90
CA LEU A 271 20.23 -40.28 23.20
C LEU A 271 20.18 -41.56 24.04
N ALA A 272 21.11 -41.79 24.96
CA ALA A 272 21.06 -42.92 25.89
C ALA A 272 19.93 -42.75 26.93
N MET A 273 19.58 -41.50 27.28
CA MET A 273 18.44 -41.16 28.12
C MET A 273 17.11 -41.05 27.33
N ASN A 274 17.09 -41.48 26.07
CA ASN A 274 15.94 -41.45 25.17
C ASN A 274 14.91 -42.55 25.50
N SER A 275 14.48 -42.60 26.75
CA SER A 275 13.45 -43.55 27.21
C SER A 275 12.05 -42.95 27.17
N THR A 276 11.88 -41.65 26.82
CA THR A 276 10.64 -40.92 26.42
C THR A 276 10.68 -39.41 26.68
N LEU A 277 11.65 -38.90 27.45
CA LEU A 277 11.65 -37.52 27.98
C LEU A 277 12.55 -36.54 27.22
N TYR A 278 13.67 -37.00 26.66
CA TYR A 278 14.71 -36.16 26.08
C TYR A 278 14.89 -36.43 24.58
N TYR A 279 15.06 -35.36 23.80
CA TYR A 279 15.42 -35.46 22.39
C TYR A 279 16.47 -34.41 22.02
N TRP A 280 17.37 -34.79 21.10
CA TRP A 280 18.36 -33.88 20.57
C TRP A 280 17.74 -33.02 19.46
N SER A 281 17.67 -31.72 19.69
CA SER A 281 17.10 -30.76 18.76
C SER A 281 18.16 -29.78 18.28
N LYS A 282 18.06 -29.37 17.02
CA LYS A 282 18.93 -28.35 16.43
C LYS A 282 18.18 -27.02 16.32
N VAL A 283 18.90 -25.92 16.40
CA VAL A 283 18.35 -24.60 16.04
C VAL A 283 17.92 -24.63 14.56
N LYS A 284 16.70 -24.14 14.26
CA LYS A 284 16.09 -24.26 12.92
C LYS A 284 16.88 -23.53 11.83
N VAL A 285 17.46 -22.39 12.16
CA VAL A 285 18.33 -21.60 11.28
C VAL A 285 19.75 -21.72 11.80
N ASN A 286 20.63 -22.35 11.03
CA ASN A 286 21.98 -22.73 11.47
C ASN A 286 22.99 -22.61 10.32
N PHE A 287 24.25 -22.94 10.62
CA PHE A 287 25.37 -22.91 9.67
C PHE A 287 25.80 -24.33 9.23
N ASP A 288 24.88 -25.30 9.16
CA ASP A 288 25.24 -26.68 8.75
C ASP A 288 25.60 -26.76 7.25
N ASN A 289 25.02 -25.89 6.41
CA ASN A 289 25.29 -25.78 4.97
C ASN A 289 25.44 -24.31 4.57
N VAL A 290 26.15 -24.02 3.48
CA VAL A 290 26.34 -22.64 2.98
C VAL A 290 25.00 -21.93 2.70
N ALA A 291 24.00 -22.63 2.16
CA ALA A 291 22.67 -22.06 1.93
C ALA A 291 21.92 -21.73 3.24
N ALA A 292 22.05 -22.58 4.26
CA ALA A 292 21.48 -22.32 5.59
C ALA A 292 22.22 -21.16 6.28
N GLY A 293 23.54 -21.08 6.10
CA GLY A 293 24.38 -19.97 6.53
C GLY A 293 23.97 -18.64 5.89
N TYR A 294 23.59 -18.64 4.60
CA TYR A 294 23.02 -17.45 3.96
C TYR A 294 21.71 -17.00 4.61
N LEU A 295 20.81 -17.92 4.93
CA LEU A 295 19.56 -17.61 5.62
C LEU A 295 19.83 -17.05 7.03
N ALA A 296 20.80 -17.61 7.75
CA ALA A 296 21.24 -17.12 9.06
C ALA A 296 21.82 -15.70 8.96
N LEU A 297 22.72 -15.46 8.00
CA LEU A 297 23.29 -14.14 7.73
C LEU A 297 22.23 -13.12 7.31
N LEU A 298 21.21 -13.52 6.56
CA LEU A 298 20.08 -12.64 6.20
C LEU A 298 19.28 -12.21 7.45
N GLN A 299 19.04 -13.12 8.40
CA GLN A 299 18.39 -12.78 9.67
C GLN A 299 19.23 -11.83 10.53
N VAL A 300 20.55 -12.03 10.55
CA VAL A 300 21.50 -11.12 11.22
C VAL A 300 21.53 -9.75 10.54
N ALA A 301 21.60 -9.70 9.21
CA ALA A 301 21.66 -8.44 8.45
C ALA A 301 20.38 -7.60 8.61
N THR A 302 19.22 -8.24 8.75
CA THR A 302 17.92 -7.58 8.98
C THR A 302 17.61 -7.29 10.44
N PHE A 303 18.47 -7.72 11.37
CA PHE A 303 18.26 -7.62 12.82
C PHE A 303 16.93 -8.26 13.29
N LYS A 304 16.49 -9.33 12.62
CA LYS A 304 15.28 -10.09 12.98
C LYS A 304 15.63 -11.56 13.20
N GLY A 305 15.39 -12.08 14.41
CA GLY A 305 15.76 -13.46 14.78
C GLY A 305 17.26 -13.67 15.04
N TRP A 306 18.09 -12.63 14.88
CA TRP A 306 19.54 -12.68 15.04
C TRP A 306 20.03 -13.10 16.44
N MET A 307 19.27 -12.78 17.48
CA MET A 307 19.61 -13.11 18.87
C MET A 307 19.72 -14.61 19.11
N GLU A 308 18.78 -15.41 18.57
CA GLU A 308 18.79 -16.87 18.75
C GLU A 308 20.02 -17.51 18.09
N ILE A 309 20.43 -16.99 16.93
CA ILE A 309 21.63 -17.44 16.21
C ILE A 309 22.88 -17.09 17.00
N MET A 310 22.96 -15.87 17.53
CA MET A 310 24.15 -15.40 18.24
C MET A 310 24.32 -16.08 19.59
N TYR A 311 23.22 -16.31 20.33
CA TYR A 311 23.28 -17.10 21.56
C TYR A 311 23.72 -18.54 21.28
N ALA A 312 23.15 -19.19 20.26
CA ALA A 312 23.58 -20.53 19.87
C ALA A 312 25.06 -20.59 19.44
N ALA A 313 25.57 -19.54 18.79
CA ALA A 313 26.97 -19.45 18.40
C ALA A 313 27.92 -19.23 19.57
N VAL A 314 27.54 -18.38 20.52
CA VAL A 314 28.36 -18.06 21.70
C VAL A 314 28.36 -19.21 22.71
N ASP A 315 27.23 -19.89 22.85
CA ASP A 315 27.11 -21.05 23.74
C ASP A 315 27.70 -22.33 23.11
N SER A 316 28.12 -22.27 21.83
CA SER A 316 28.63 -23.42 21.11
C SER A 316 30.01 -23.89 21.61
N ARG A 317 30.18 -25.21 21.63
CA ARG A 317 31.43 -25.92 22.00
C ARG A 317 31.98 -26.70 20.80
N SER A 318 32.23 -27.99 20.97
CA SER A 318 32.63 -28.90 19.89
C SER A 318 31.39 -29.52 19.21
N VAL A 319 31.61 -30.31 18.15
CA VAL A 319 30.52 -30.95 17.41
C VAL A 319 29.93 -32.07 18.28
N GLU A 320 28.59 -32.14 18.36
CA GLU A 320 27.84 -33.09 19.20
C GLU A 320 27.96 -32.92 20.74
N GLU A 321 28.54 -31.82 21.21
CA GLU A 321 28.55 -31.43 22.63
C GLU A 321 27.35 -30.53 22.99
N GLN A 322 26.88 -30.63 24.24
CA GLN A 322 25.85 -29.77 24.80
C GLN A 322 26.40 -28.34 24.98
N PRO A 323 25.67 -27.30 24.56
CA PRO A 323 26.11 -25.91 24.71
C PRO A 323 26.23 -25.51 26.18
N ILE A 324 27.24 -24.70 26.49
CA ILE A 324 27.42 -24.06 27.80
C ILE A 324 27.26 -22.57 27.60
N LYS A 325 26.46 -21.94 28.47
CA LYS A 325 26.23 -20.51 28.43
C LYS A 325 27.56 -19.75 28.42
N GLU A 326 27.73 -18.87 27.43
CA GLU A 326 28.86 -17.93 27.33
C GLU A 326 30.26 -18.59 27.20
N ASN A 327 30.34 -19.84 26.72
CA ASN A 327 31.62 -20.54 26.57
C ASN A 327 32.56 -19.87 25.55
N SER A 328 32.03 -19.48 24.38
CA SER A 328 32.78 -18.96 23.24
C SER A 328 32.46 -17.48 23.00
N LEU A 329 32.72 -16.63 24.00
CA LEU A 329 32.35 -15.20 24.02
C LEU A 329 32.92 -14.41 22.81
N TYR A 330 34.08 -14.80 22.30
CA TYR A 330 34.71 -14.16 21.14
C TYR A 330 33.90 -14.29 19.84
N MET A 331 32.96 -15.24 19.75
CA MET A 331 32.13 -15.44 18.56
C MET A 331 31.19 -14.26 18.28
N TYR A 332 30.94 -13.38 19.26
CA TYR A 332 30.27 -12.10 19.03
C TYR A 332 31.00 -11.25 17.98
N LEU A 333 32.34 -11.30 17.93
CA LEU A 333 33.14 -10.52 16.98
C LEU A 333 32.85 -10.91 15.52
N TYR A 334 32.60 -12.20 15.24
CA TYR A 334 32.23 -12.66 13.91
C TYR A 334 30.97 -11.92 13.40
N PHE A 335 29.94 -11.82 14.24
CA PHE A 335 28.70 -11.14 13.88
C PHE A 335 28.85 -9.62 13.82
N VAL A 336 29.63 -9.01 14.73
CA VAL A 336 29.91 -7.57 14.69
C VAL A 336 30.63 -7.18 13.40
N ILE A 337 31.66 -7.93 13.01
CA ILE A 337 32.38 -7.73 11.75
C ILE A 337 31.43 -7.90 10.56
N PHE A 338 30.60 -8.93 10.56
CA PHE A 338 29.59 -9.13 9.51
C PHE A 338 28.56 -8.00 9.46
N ILE A 339 28.11 -7.44 10.59
CA ILE A 339 27.14 -6.33 10.58
C ILE A 339 27.78 -5.07 9.97
N ILE A 340 29.03 -4.77 10.34
CA ILE A 340 29.77 -3.60 9.83
C ILE A 340 30.03 -3.72 8.32
N PHE A 341 30.59 -4.84 7.85
CA PHE A 341 30.96 -4.98 6.44
C PHE A 341 29.83 -5.55 5.58
N GLY A 342 29.06 -6.49 6.10
CA GLY A 342 28.03 -7.24 5.38
C GLY A 342 26.66 -6.58 5.34
N SER A 343 26.30 -5.76 6.32
CA SER A 343 25.01 -5.05 6.34
C SER A 343 25.16 -3.56 6.01
N PHE A 344 26.04 -2.83 6.70
CA PHE A 344 26.16 -1.39 6.50
C PHE A 344 26.73 -1.03 5.11
N PHE A 345 27.82 -1.68 4.68
CA PHE A 345 28.42 -1.39 3.36
C PHE A 345 27.51 -1.84 2.21
N THR A 346 26.88 -3.02 2.31
CA THR A 346 25.99 -3.54 1.26
C THR A 346 24.73 -2.68 1.11
N LEU A 347 24.14 -2.22 2.22
CA LEU A 347 23.00 -1.31 2.21
C LEU A 347 23.38 0.02 1.56
N ASN A 348 24.54 0.59 1.89
CA ASN A 348 25.00 1.85 1.29
C ASN A 348 25.27 1.72 -0.21
N LEU A 349 25.91 0.62 -0.64
CA LEU A 349 26.12 0.33 -2.07
C LEU A 349 24.78 0.18 -2.80
N PHE A 350 23.84 -0.56 -2.20
CA PHE A 350 22.52 -0.80 -2.77
C PHE A 350 21.72 0.50 -2.93
N ILE A 351 21.66 1.33 -1.89
CA ILE A 351 21.00 2.64 -1.95
C ILE A 351 21.67 3.53 -3.00
N GLY A 352 23.01 3.56 -3.03
CA GLY A 352 23.77 4.36 -4.00
C GLY A 352 23.41 4.01 -5.44
N VAL A 353 23.42 2.73 -5.80
CA VAL A 353 23.08 2.28 -7.16
C VAL A 353 21.61 2.49 -7.50
N ILE A 354 20.70 2.29 -6.54
CA ILE A 354 19.28 2.57 -6.77
C ILE A 354 19.04 4.05 -7.05
N ILE A 355 19.63 4.94 -6.25
CA ILE A 355 19.49 6.40 -6.45
C ILE A 355 20.08 6.80 -7.80
N ASP A 356 21.25 6.28 -8.16
CA ASP A 356 21.86 6.58 -9.45
C ASP A 356 20.99 6.06 -10.61
N ASN A 357 20.48 4.82 -10.52
CA ASN A 357 19.58 4.27 -11.54
C ASN A 357 18.29 5.09 -11.67
N PHE A 358 17.65 5.48 -10.56
CA PHE A 358 16.47 6.35 -10.60
C PHE A 358 16.78 7.73 -11.18
N ASN A 359 17.94 8.31 -10.87
CA ASN A 359 18.38 9.56 -11.48
C ASN A 359 18.60 9.42 -12.98
N GLN A 360 19.20 8.32 -13.44
CA GLN A 360 19.37 8.02 -14.86
C GLN A 360 18.02 7.83 -15.57
N GLN A 361 17.10 7.08 -14.97
CA GLN A 361 15.73 6.91 -15.50
C GLN A 361 15.01 8.26 -15.58
N LYS A 362 15.13 9.11 -14.56
CA LYS A 362 14.54 10.45 -14.53
C LYS A 362 15.08 11.34 -15.65
N ARG A 363 16.40 11.27 -15.92
CA ARG A 363 17.03 12.01 -17.03
C ARG A 363 16.55 11.51 -18.40
N LYS A 364 16.42 10.19 -18.59
CA LYS A 364 15.92 9.59 -19.84
C LYS A 364 14.47 10.00 -20.14
N ILE A 365 13.63 10.11 -19.12
CA ILE A 365 12.21 10.51 -19.25
C ILE A 365 12.06 12.06 -19.18
N ARG A 366 12.98 12.80 -19.83
CA ARG A 366 12.99 14.28 -19.93
C ARG A 366 12.74 15.03 -18.60
N GLY A 367 13.23 14.50 -17.47
CA GLY A 367 13.07 15.14 -16.16
C GLY A 367 11.66 15.10 -15.57
N GLN A 368 10.72 14.39 -16.19
CA GLN A 368 9.38 14.19 -15.64
C GLN A 368 9.40 13.15 -14.51
N ASP A 369 8.48 13.28 -13.55
CA ASP A 369 8.36 12.33 -12.45
C ASP A 369 7.90 10.96 -12.96
N ILE A 370 8.65 9.92 -12.57
CA ILE A 370 8.56 8.54 -13.10
C ILE A 370 7.30 7.81 -12.61
N PHE A 371 6.81 8.14 -11.42
CA PHE A 371 5.77 7.37 -10.73
C PHE A 371 4.34 7.91 -10.93
N MET A 372 4.17 8.96 -11.72
CA MET A 372 2.88 9.65 -11.87
C MET A 372 2.26 9.38 -13.24
N THR A 373 0.95 9.10 -13.26
CA THR A 373 0.18 9.04 -14.52
C THR A 373 -0.01 10.43 -15.11
N GLU A 374 -0.41 10.51 -16.38
CA GLU A 374 -0.57 11.79 -17.07
C GLU A 374 -1.67 12.68 -16.46
N GLU A 375 -2.79 12.08 -16.06
CA GLU A 375 -3.86 12.78 -15.35
C GLU A 375 -3.39 13.30 -13.99
N GLN A 376 -2.63 12.49 -13.25
CA GLN A 376 -2.06 12.90 -11.96
C GLN A 376 -1.05 14.04 -12.13
N LYS A 377 -0.28 14.06 -13.22
CA LYS A 377 0.61 15.18 -13.56
C LYS A 377 -0.17 16.47 -13.83
N LYS A 378 -1.27 16.40 -14.58
CA LYS A 378 -2.16 17.55 -14.83
C LYS A 378 -2.68 18.12 -13.50
N TYR A 379 -3.15 17.24 -12.61
CA TYR A 379 -3.63 17.62 -11.28
C TYR A 379 -2.51 18.23 -10.41
N TYR A 380 -1.33 17.61 -10.37
CA TYR A 380 -0.16 18.12 -9.64
C TYR A 380 0.24 19.53 -10.12
N ASN A 381 0.26 19.76 -11.43
CA ASN A 381 0.57 21.06 -12.01
C ASN A 381 -0.49 22.11 -11.69
N ALA A 382 -1.77 21.75 -11.68
CA ALA A 382 -2.85 22.64 -11.24
C ALA A 382 -2.66 23.03 -9.77
N MET A 383 -2.35 22.07 -8.90
CA MET A 383 -2.10 22.32 -7.47
C MET A 383 -0.85 23.17 -7.23
N LYS A 384 0.23 22.93 -7.98
CA LYS A 384 1.44 23.75 -7.96
C LYS A 384 1.15 25.20 -8.36
N LYS A 385 0.29 25.41 -9.37
CA LYS A 385 -0.17 26.74 -9.80
C LYS A 385 -1.03 27.42 -8.73
N LEU A 386 -1.91 26.68 -8.05
CA LEU A 386 -2.74 27.21 -6.96
C LEU A 386 -1.90 27.73 -5.78
N GLY A 387 -0.83 27.02 -5.41
CA GLY A 387 0.10 27.47 -4.36
C GLY A 387 0.95 28.69 -4.76
N SER A 388 1.13 28.95 -6.06
CA SER A 388 1.92 30.09 -6.56
C SER A 388 1.12 31.40 -6.72
N LYS A 389 -0.21 31.38 -6.54
CA LYS A 389 -1.05 32.59 -6.68
C LYS A 389 -0.92 33.49 -5.44
N LYS A 390 -0.71 34.80 -5.70
CA LYS A 390 -0.64 35.86 -4.67
C LYS A 390 -1.93 35.96 -3.85
N PRO A 391 -1.85 36.46 -2.59
CA PRO A 391 -2.98 36.52 -1.67
C PRO A 391 -4.18 37.28 -2.24
N GLN A 392 -5.38 36.85 -1.83
CA GLN A 392 -6.65 37.43 -2.23
C GLN A 392 -6.71 38.92 -1.85
N LYS A 393 -7.44 39.72 -2.65
CA LYS A 393 -7.71 41.14 -2.34
C LYS A 393 -8.37 41.24 -0.95
N PRO A 394 -8.01 42.24 -0.13
CA PRO A 394 -8.60 42.41 1.19
C PRO A 394 -10.11 42.60 1.09
N ILE A 395 -10.84 41.97 2.00
CA ILE A 395 -12.32 41.95 2.03
C ILE A 395 -12.82 43.38 2.34
N PRO A 396 -13.81 43.91 1.61
CA PRO A 396 -14.33 45.26 1.85
C PRO A 396 -15.07 45.35 3.19
N ARG A 397 -14.88 46.48 3.89
CA ARG A 397 -15.52 46.76 5.18
C ARG A 397 -17.05 46.95 5.02
N PRO A 398 -17.89 46.36 5.88
CA PRO A 398 -19.34 46.56 5.83
C PRO A 398 -19.76 47.98 6.25
N LEU A 399 -20.86 48.48 5.69
CA LEU A 399 -21.38 49.84 5.92
C LEU A 399 -22.08 50.03 7.28
N ASN A 400 -22.58 48.96 7.89
CA ASN A 400 -23.31 49.02 9.16
C ASN A 400 -22.35 49.27 10.34
N THR A 401 -22.69 50.16 11.26
CA THR A 401 -21.84 50.56 12.40
C THR A 401 -21.52 49.38 13.33
N LEU A 402 -22.53 48.61 13.75
CA LEU A 402 -22.35 47.43 14.61
C LEU A 402 -21.53 46.33 13.91
N GLN A 403 -21.78 46.10 12.63
CA GLN A 403 -21.07 45.08 11.86
C GLN A 403 -19.62 45.50 11.56
N GLY A 404 -19.39 46.79 11.30
CA GLY A 404 -18.06 47.37 11.12
C GLY A 404 -17.22 47.24 12.39
N PHE A 405 -17.82 47.45 13.57
CA PHE A 405 -17.16 47.22 14.84
C PHE A 405 -16.73 45.75 15.04
N LEU A 406 -17.62 44.79 14.76
CA LEU A 406 -17.28 43.36 14.82
C LEU A 406 -16.20 42.97 13.80
N PHE A 407 -16.25 43.54 12.59
CA PHE A 407 -15.24 43.35 11.56
C PHE A 407 -13.86 43.89 12.00
N ASP A 408 -13.83 45.08 12.59
CA ASP A 408 -12.60 45.70 13.09
C ASP A 408 -12.04 44.96 14.32
N LEU A 409 -12.88 44.31 15.13
CA LEU A 409 -12.47 43.46 16.25
C LEU A 409 -11.82 42.15 15.77
N VAL A 410 -12.51 41.42 14.88
CA VAL A 410 -12.04 40.12 14.36
C VAL A 410 -10.81 40.27 13.47
N SER A 411 -10.69 41.39 12.75
CA SER A 411 -9.54 41.64 11.86
C SER A 411 -8.27 42.09 12.59
N LYS A 412 -8.33 42.38 13.90
CA LYS A 412 -7.14 42.74 14.68
C LYS A 412 -6.29 41.51 14.95
N GLN A 413 -4.99 41.63 14.69
CA GLN A 413 -4.01 40.59 14.97
C GLN A 413 -4.02 40.13 16.46
N ALA A 414 -4.40 41.00 17.39
CA ALA A 414 -4.53 40.65 18.79
C ALA A 414 -5.62 39.58 19.05
N PHE A 415 -6.73 39.63 18.31
CA PHE A 415 -7.81 38.64 18.41
C PHE A 415 -7.29 37.25 18.01
N ASP A 416 -6.60 37.16 16.87
CA ASP A 416 -5.97 35.93 16.40
C ASP A 416 -4.96 35.38 17.42
N ILE A 417 -4.11 36.23 18.01
CA ILE A 417 -3.13 35.81 19.03
C ILE A 417 -3.82 35.21 20.27
N ILE A 418 -4.93 35.80 20.72
CA ILE A 418 -5.69 35.31 21.88
C ILE A 418 -6.26 33.91 21.60
N ILE A 419 -6.90 33.73 20.44
CA ILE A 419 -7.43 32.44 20.02
C ILE A 419 -6.29 31.40 19.93
N MET A 420 -5.16 31.78 19.33
CA MET A 420 -4.00 30.90 19.23
C MET A 420 -3.48 30.43 20.60
N LEU A 421 -3.47 31.31 21.60
CA LEU A 421 -3.06 30.96 22.96
C LEU A 421 -4.05 30.00 23.63
N LEU A 422 -5.36 30.21 23.44
CA LEU A 422 -6.42 29.33 23.98
C LEU A 422 -6.35 27.93 23.38
N ILE A 423 -5.96 27.79 22.11
CA ILE A 423 -5.77 26.48 21.48
C ILE A 423 -4.57 25.74 22.06
N ILE A 424 -3.45 26.46 22.30
CA ILE A 424 -2.29 25.86 22.97
C ILE A 424 -2.67 25.39 24.37
N LEU A 425 -3.46 26.19 25.11
CA LEU A 425 -3.95 25.81 26.43
C LEU A 425 -4.83 24.56 26.37
N ASN A 426 -5.76 24.47 25.42
CA ASN A 426 -6.59 23.29 25.18
C ASN A 426 -5.76 22.05 24.79
N MET A 427 -4.65 22.23 24.07
CA MET A 427 -3.74 21.12 23.77
C MET A 427 -3.06 20.61 25.05
N VAL A 428 -2.59 21.51 25.91
CA VAL A 428 -1.96 21.14 27.18
C VAL A 428 -2.96 20.43 28.09
N THR A 429 -4.22 20.86 28.15
CA THR A 429 -5.23 20.18 28.98
C THR A 429 -5.52 18.77 28.51
N MET A 430 -5.50 18.52 27.19
CA MET A 430 -5.60 17.16 26.65
C MET A 430 -4.36 16.30 26.91
N MET A 431 -3.17 16.91 27.04
CA MET A 431 -1.94 16.17 27.41
C MET A 431 -1.92 15.75 28.89
N VAL A 432 -2.75 16.37 29.73
CA VAL A 432 -2.84 16.05 31.16
C VAL A 432 -3.68 14.78 31.41
N GLU A 433 -4.46 14.30 30.44
CA GLU A 433 -5.27 13.08 30.58
C GLU A 433 -4.40 11.80 30.70
N THR A 434 -4.68 10.95 31.69
CA THR A 434 -3.96 9.70 31.98
C THR A 434 -4.95 8.54 32.21
N ASP A 435 -4.51 7.29 32.06
CA ASP A 435 -5.38 6.09 32.00
C ASP A 435 -6.10 5.75 33.32
N GLU A 436 -5.58 6.22 34.47
CA GLU A 436 -6.18 6.03 35.80
C GLU A 436 -6.23 7.35 36.58
N GLN A 437 -7.21 8.21 36.27
CA GLN A 437 -7.39 9.49 36.95
C GLN A 437 -8.42 9.42 38.06
N SER A 438 -8.21 10.24 39.10
CA SER A 438 -9.21 10.41 40.14
C SER A 438 -10.48 11.05 39.53
N PRO A 439 -11.68 10.67 40.02
CA PRO A 439 -12.95 11.17 39.46
C PRO A 439 -13.07 12.70 39.56
N GLY A 440 -12.36 13.34 40.50
CA GLY A 440 -12.28 14.80 40.61
C GLY A 440 -11.52 15.45 39.46
N ILE A 441 -10.39 14.87 39.03
CA ILE A 441 -9.60 15.38 37.89
C ILE A 441 -10.39 15.20 36.58
N GLU A 442 -11.06 14.07 36.41
CA GLU A 442 -11.93 13.82 35.25
C GLU A 442 -13.06 14.85 35.16
N PHE A 443 -13.72 15.14 36.29
CA PHE A 443 -14.76 16.16 36.34
C PHE A 443 -14.20 17.55 35.99
N ILE A 444 -13.07 17.94 36.57
CA ILE A 444 -12.43 19.24 36.27
C ILE A 444 -12.07 19.35 34.78
N LEU A 445 -11.44 18.33 34.20
CA LEU A 445 -11.08 18.30 32.79
C LEU A 445 -12.31 18.38 31.87
N TYR A 446 -13.43 17.76 32.26
CA TYR A 446 -14.69 17.86 31.52
C TYR A 446 -15.21 19.31 31.43
N TYR A 447 -15.27 20.04 32.55
CA TYR A 447 -15.73 21.44 32.53
C TYR A 447 -14.77 22.36 31.79
N ILE A 448 -13.47 22.12 31.92
CA ILE A 448 -12.44 22.86 31.16
C ILE A 448 -12.63 22.65 29.66
N ASN A 449 -12.81 21.41 29.22
CA ASN A 449 -13.04 21.10 27.81
C ASN A 449 -14.37 21.68 27.28
N LEU A 450 -15.43 21.66 28.09
CA LEU A 450 -16.69 22.32 27.75
C LEU A 450 -16.52 23.84 27.58
N ALA A 451 -15.74 24.49 28.46
CA ALA A 451 -15.46 25.91 28.36
C ALA A 451 -14.73 26.26 27.07
N PHE A 452 -13.75 25.45 26.63
CA PHE A 452 -13.07 25.64 25.35
C PHE A 452 -14.03 25.52 24.15
N ILE A 453 -14.96 24.56 24.16
CA ILE A 453 -15.96 24.42 23.09
C ILE A 453 -16.81 25.69 22.99
N VAL A 454 -17.25 26.26 24.12
CA VAL A 454 -18.04 27.51 24.14
C VAL A 454 -17.23 28.67 23.55
N VAL A 455 -15.95 28.79 23.93
CA VAL A 455 -15.06 29.84 23.43
C VAL A 455 -14.85 29.75 21.92
N PHE A 456 -14.53 28.56 21.38
CA PHE A 456 -14.37 28.37 19.93
C PHE A 456 -15.68 28.54 19.15
N THR A 457 -16.81 28.16 19.75
CA THR A 457 -18.12 28.43 19.17
C THR A 457 -18.40 29.92 19.09
N SER A 458 -18.07 30.68 20.15
CA SER A 458 -18.22 32.14 20.16
C SER A 458 -17.34 32.83 19.11
N GLU A 459 -16.10 32.38 18.94
CA GLU A 459 -15.18 32.86 17.91
C GLU A 459 -15.77 32.67 16.51
N CYS A 460 -16.25 31.46 16.23
CA CYS A 460 -16.85 31.10 14.95
C CYS A 460 -18.08 31.97 14.64
N ILE A 461 -18.97 32.15 15.63
CA ILE A 461 -20.15 33.03 15.50
C ILE A 461 -19.73 34.48 15.24
N LEU A 462 -18.73 35.01 15.97
CA LEU A 462 -18.23 36.37 15.79
C LEU A 462 -17.65 36.57 14.37
N LYS A 463 -16.87 35.60 13.85
CA LYS A 463 -16.34 35.63 12.48
C LYS A 463 -17.45 35.58 11.43
N ILE A 464 -18.49 34.75 11.62
CA ILE A 464 -19.64 34.65 10.70
C ILE A 464 -20.42 35.97 10.66
N LEU A 465 -20.66 36.60 11.82
CA LEU A 465 -21.38 37.88 11.90
C LEU A 465 -20.58 39.03 11.27
N ALA A 466 -19.25 39.03 11.44
CA ALA A 466 -18.35 40.02 10.86
C ALA A 466 -18.24 39.88 9.32
N LEU A 467 -17.95 38.67 8.82
CA LEU A 467 -17.56 38.41 7.44
C LEU A 467 -18.71 37.93 6.53
N ARG A 468 -19.84 37.48 7.09
CA ARG A 468 -21.01 36.95 6.38
C ARG A 468 -20.64 35.95 5.27
N CYS A 469 -20.92 36.27 4.01
CA CYS A 469 -20.65 35.41 2.86
C CYS A 469 -19.14 35.25 2.59
N TYR A 470 -18.32 36.25 2.94
CA TYR A 470 -16.88 36.17 2.77
C TYR A 470 -16.22 35.16 3.72
N TYR A 471 -16.89 34.81 4.83
CA TYR A 471 -16.41 33.77 5.74
C TYR A 471 -16.18 32.44 5.00
N PHE A 472 -17.12 32.04 4.13
CA PHE A 472 -17.05 30.79 3.36
C PHE A 472 -16.13 30.85 2.14
N THR A 473 -15.52 32.00 1.84
CA THR A 473 -14.55 32.09 0.72
C THR A 473 -13.15 31.67 1.14
N VAL A 474 -12.83 31.78 2.43
CA VAL A 474 -11.52 31.44 2.99
C VAL A 474 -11.56 29.99 3.48
N SER A 475 -10.78 29.11 2.86
CA SER A 475 -10.78 27.67 3.20
C SER A 475 -10.45 27.38 4.67
N TRP A 476 -9.64 28.21 5.31
CA TRP A 476 -9.31 28.07 6.74
C TRP A 476 -10.50 28.34 7.65
N ASN A 477 -11.36 29.29 7.29
CA ASN A 477 -12.59 29.57 8.03
C ASN A 477 -13.63 28.46 7.84
N ILE A 478 -13.71 27.88 6.62
CA ILE A 478 -14.56 26.70 6.38
C ILE A 478 -14.11 25.52 7.26
N PHE A 479 -12.80 25.32 7.42
CA PHE A 479 -12.27 24.29 8.30
C PHE A 479 -12.62 24.53 9.77
N ASP A 480 -12.40 25.74 10.27
CA ASP A 480 -12.75 26.19 11.64
C ASP A 480 -14.24 25.95 11.94
N PHE A 481 -15.12 26.28 10.99
CA PHE A 481 -16.56 26.03 11.08
C PHE A 481 -16.92 24.55 11.24
N VAL A 482 -16.31 23.68 10.43
CA VAL A 482 -16.55 22.23 10.48
C VAL A 482 -16.07 21.65 11.81
N VAL A 483 -14.92 22.11 12.30
CA VAL A 483 -14.37 21.71 13.61
C VAL A 483 -15.34 22.04 14.74
N VAL A 484 -15.89 23.26 14.76
CA VAL A 484 -16.84 23.70 15.78
C VAL A 484 -18.15 22.90 15.72
N ILE A 485 -18.66 22.59 14.51
CA ILE A 485 -19.87 21.76 14.38
C ILE A 485 -19.63 20.35 14.91
N LEU A 486 -18.47 19.75 14.61
CA LEU A 486 -18.11 18.41 15.08
C LEU A 486 -17.97 18.38 16.61
N SER A 487 -17.36 19.40 17.23
CA SER A 487 -17.20 19.45 18.69
C SER A 487 -18.55 19.60 19.41
N ILE A 488 -19.47 20.41 18.87
CA ILE A 488 -20.86 20.51 19.37
C ILE A 488 -21.59 19.17 19.21
N TYR A 489 -21.51 18.54 18.05
CA TYR A 489 -22.15 17.24 17.79
C TYR A 489 -21.65 16.15 18.77
N VAL A 490 -20.34 16.10 19.01
CA VAL A 490 -19.73 15.17 19.97
C VAL A 490 -20.19 15.47 21.40
N CYS A 491 -20.28 16.75 21.79
CA CYS A 491 -20.80 17.13 23.11
C CYS A 491 -22.26 16.69 23.30
N ILE A 492 -23.11 16.87 22.28
CA ILE A 492 -24.51 16.43 22.30
C ILE A 492 -24.60 14.91 22.42
N LEU A 493 -23.80 14.17 21.64
CA LEU A 493 -23.74 12.71 21.74
C LEU A 493 -23.27 12.23 23.11
N CYS A 494 -22.32 12.92 23.74
CA CYS A 494 -21.88 12.61 25.10
C CYS A 494 -23.03 12.74 26.10
N VAL A 495 -23.76 13.85 26.06
CA VAL A 495 -24.95 14.08 26.91
C VAL A 495 -26.03 13.03 26.65
N TRP A 496 -26.26 12.68 25.39
CA TRP A 496 -27.24 11.65 25.02
C TRP A 496 -26.83 10.25 25.52
N SER A 497 -25.54 9.92 25.45
CA SER A 497 -24.98 8.68 25.97
C SER A 497 -25.08 8.58 27.50
N VAL A 498 -24.80 9.67 28.24
CA VAL A 498 -24.94 9.71 29.71
C VAL A 498 -26.41 9.55 30.12
N CYS A 499 -27.33 10.23 29.43
CA CYS A 499 -28.77 10.12 29.66
C CYS A 499 -29.28 8.70 29.36
N MET A 500 -28.76 8.06 28.31
CA MET A 500 -29.08 6.68 27.95
C MET A 500 -28.43 5.65 28.90
N TRP A 501 -27.23 5.93 29.42
CA TRP A 501 -26.54 5.13 30.45
C TRP A 501 -27.31 5.08 31.77
N MET A 502 -27.96 6.18 32.15
CA MET A 502 -28.88 6.21 33.30
C MET A 502 -30.12 5.32 33.07
N CYS A 503 -30.48 5.03 31.83
CA CYS A 503 -31.63 4.18 31.48
C CYS A 503 -31.28 2.71 31.18
N LEU A 504 -30.06 2.39 30.72
CA LEU A 504 -29.63 1.01 30.36
C LEU A 504 -28.16 0.76 30.78
N SER A 505 -27.93 0.43 32.05
CA SER A 505 -26.58 0.29 32.63
C SER A 505 -25.75 -0.90 32.13
N SER A 506 -26.34 -1.88 31.43
CA SER A 506 -25.68 -3.18 31.15
C SER A 506 -25.27 -3.40 29.70
N VAL A 507 -25.78 -2.61 28.74
CA VAL A 507 -25.61 -2.89 27.30
C VAL A 507 -24.60 -1.96 26.62
N PHE A 508 -24.27 -0.80 27.22
CA PHE A 508 -23.52 0.27 26.55
C PHE A 508 -22.14 0.62 27.13
N SER A 509 -21.61 -0.16 28.09
CA SER A 509 -20.23 0.00 28.59
C SER A 509 -19.14 0.10 27.53
N PRO A 510 -19.09 -0.76 26.48
CA PRO A 510 -18.04 -0.67 25.46
C PRO A 510 -18.20 0.53 24.52
N PHE A 511 -19.38 1.14 24.45
CA PHE A 511 -19.62 2.33 23.63
C PHE A 511 -19.11 3.61 24.30
N SER A 512 -19.10 3.69 25.64
CA SER A 512 -18.56 4.86 26.35
C SER A 512 -17.07 5.10 26.06
N CYS A 513 -16.27 4.02 26.05
CA CYS A 513 -14.85 4.05 25.68
C CYS A 513 -14.66 4.43 24.20
N PHE A 514 -15.53 3.94 23.32
CA PHE A 514 -15.54 4.27 21.89
C PHE A 514 -15.87 5.75 21.62
N TYR A 515 -16.81 6.34 22.36
CA TYR A 515 -17.16 7.75 22.23
C TYR A 515 -16.08 8.66 22.83
N ARG A 516 -15.50 8.32 23.99
CA ARG A 516 -14.36 9.03 24.57
C ARG A 516 -13.17 9.05 23.61
N TYR A 517 -12.92 7.93 22.91
CA TYR A 517 -11.90 7.80 21.87
C TYR A 517 -12.16 8.65 20.62
N ILE A 518 -13.41 8.71 20.13
CA ILE A 518 -13.77 9.60 19.01
C ILE A 518 -13.61 11.08 19.41
N THR A 519 -14.07 11.45 20.61
CA THR A 519 -13.90 12.80 21.15
C THR A 519 -12.42 13.20 21.23
N LEU A 520 -11.57 12.29 21.71
CA LEU A 520 -10.14 12.53 21.87
C LEU A 520 -9.40 12.62 20.53
N ILE A 521 -9.75 11.78 19.55
CA ILE A 521 -9.20 11.85 18.19
C ILE A 521 -9.61 13.13 17.49
N VAL A 522 -10.89 13.51 17.57
CA VAL A 522 -11.37 14.75 16.96
C VAL A 522 -10.70 15.95 17.62
N LEU A 523 -10.60 16.00 18.96
CA LEU A 523 -9.88 17.08 19.66
C LEU A 523 -8.38 17.12 19.31
N LEU A 524 -7.72 15.97 19.17
CA LEU A 524 -6.31 15.91 18.76
C LEU A 524 -6.11 16.39 17.33
N ILE A 525 -6.99 16.00 16.39
CA ILE A 525 -6.96 16.48 15.00
C ILE A 525 -7.17 18.00 14.96
N VAL A 526 -8.10 18.52 15.76
CA VAL A 526 -8.38 19.95 15.91
C VAL A 526 -7.16 20.70 16.44
N ASN A 527 -6.60 20.25 17.57
CA ASN A 527 -5.44 20.89 18.19
C ASN A 527 -4.19 20.83 17.29
N MET A 528 -3.94 19.71 16.60
CA MET A 528 -2.80 19.57 15.69
C MET A 528 -2.93 20.44 14.43
N SER A 529 -4.14 20.75 13.99
CA SER A 529 -4.40 21.60 12.82
C SER A 529 -4.24 23.08 13.16
N HIS A 530 -4.64 23.50 14.35
CA HIS A 530 -4.41 24.86 14.81
C HIS A 530 -2.95 25.16 15.13
N VAL A 531 -2.14 24.17 15.56
CA VAL A 531 -0.68 24.34 15.68
C VAL A 531 -0.02 24.69 14.33
N GLN A 532 -0.62 24.34 13.19
CA GLN A 532 -0.14 24.72 11.86
C GLN A 532 -0.35 26.22 11.54
N LEU A 533 -1.28 26.91 12.23
CA LEU A 533 -1.43 28.37 12.12
C LEU A 533 -0.25 29.13 12.74
N LEU A 534 0.52 28.52 13.66
CA LEU A 534 1.70 29.17 14.27
C LEU A 534 2.86 29.36 13.29
N CYS A 535 2.94 28.57 12.21
CA CYS A 535 4.05 28.67 11.26
C CYS A 535 3.67 29.52 10.04
N ASN A 536 4.10 30.79 10.03
CA ASN A 536 3.85 31.75 8.94
C ASN A 536 4.45 31.35 7.58
N ASN A 537 5.35 30.35 7.55
CA ASN A 537 6.02 29.90 6.34
C ASN A 537 5.37 28.63 5.77
N GLU A 538 4.93 28.66 4.50
CA GLU A 538 4.27 27.55 3.81
C GLU A 538 5.12 26.27 3.78
N ASN A 539 6.45 26.40 3.75
CA ASN A 539 7.38 25.28 3.84
C ASN A 539 7.48 24.68 5.25
N CYS A 540 7.23 25.47 6.29
CA CYS A 540 7.15 24.99 7.66
C CYS A 540 5.85 24.23 7.92
N LYS A 541 4.72 24.72 7.38
CA LYS A 541 3.42 24.00 7.41
C LYS A 541 3.53 22.62 6.76
N LYS A 542 4.22 22.52 5.61
CA LYS A 542 4.49 21.23 4.93
C LYS A 542 5.45 20.32 5.70
N LYS A 543 6.52 20.85 6.31
CA LYS A 543 7.47 20.06 7.10
C LYS A 543 6.87 19.55 8.42
N ALA A 544 6.00 20.32 9.07
CA ALA A 544 5.26 19.89 10.25
C ALA A 544 4.37 18.68 9.91
N LEU A 545 3.60 18.75 8.82
CA LEU A 545 2.72 17.66 8.36
C LEU A 545 3.47 16.30 8.22
N TYR A 546 4.68 16.32 7.65
CA TYR A 546 5.52 15.13 7.48
C TYR A 546 6.12 14.60 8.79
N LYS A 547 6.36 15.49 9.77
CA LYS A 547 7.03 15.15 11.03
C LYS A 547 6.05 14.63 12.10
N TYR A 548 4.79 15.06 12.07
CA TYR A 548 3.76 14.70 13.07
C TYR A 548 2.87 13.51 12.66
N ALA A 549 2.75 13.20 11.37
CA ALA A 549 2.07 11.97 10.90
C ALA A 549 2.57 10.66 11.56
N PRO A 550 3.88 10.43 11.77
CA PRO A 550 4.36 9.24 12.48
C PRO A 550 4.07 9.26 14.00
N VAL A 551 3.85 10.43 14.61
CA VAL A 551 3.49 10.55 16.04
C VAL A 551 2.05 10.08 16.27
N VAL A 552 1.12 10.47 15.39
CA VAL A 552 -0.26 9.96 15.40
C VAL A 552 -0.28 8.43 15.16
N LYS A 553 0.59 7.93 14.27
CA LYS A 553 0.78 6.50 14.01
C LYS A 553 1.35 5.76 15.23
N SER A 554 2.28 6.36 15.95
CA SER A 554 2.89 5.78 17.16
C SER A 554 1.90 5.76 18.32
N LEU A 555 1.11 6.82 18.51
CA LEU A 555 0.05 6.87 19.54
C LEU A 555 -1.03 5.81 19.27
N THR A 556 -1.47 5.66 18.02
CA THR A 556 -2.43 4.62 17.64
C THR A 556 -1.87 3.20 17.76
N SER A 557 -0.57 2.98 17.55
CA SER A 557 0.05 1.65 17.72
C SER A 557 0.37 1.28 19.17
N THR A 558 0.67 2.26 20.03
CA THR A 558 1.07 2.01 21.43
C THR A 558 -0.14 1.74 22.33
N LEU A 559 -1.31 2.29 21.98
CA LEU A 559 -2.57 2.09 22.73
C LEU A 559 -3.29 0.75 22.45
N PHE A 560 -2.95 0.03 21.38
CA PHE A 560 -3.62 -1.22 20.95
C PHE A 560 -2.69 -2.45 20.99
N GLY A 561 -1.94 -2.64 22.08
CA GLY A 561 -1.00 -3.76 22.25
C GLY A 561 -1.48 -5.11 21.65
N THR A 562 -0.62 -5.69 20.81
CA THR A 562 -0.53 -7.11 20.37
C THR A 562 -1.82 -7.91 20.11
N ASP A 563 -2.82 -7.34 19.44
CA ASP A 563 -3.87 -8.14 18.78
C ASP A 563 -3.56 -8.26 17.27
N CYS A 564 -3.14 -9.46 16.82
CA CYS A 564 -2.79 -9.76 15.42
C CYS A 564 -3.86 -9.37 14.37
N LEU A 565 -5.13 -9.30 14.77
CA LEU A 565 -6.25 -8.87 13.92
C LEU A 565 -6.25 -7.36 13.65
N PHE A 566 -5.73 -6.56 14.60
CA PHE A 566 -5.59 -5.12 14.49
C PHE A 566 -4.33 -4.71 13.72
N GLU A 567 -3.27 -5.52 13.76
CA GLU A 567 -2.07 -5.33 12.95
C GLU A 567 -2.36 -5.54 11.46
N TYR A 568 -3.20 -6.52 11.12
CA TYR A 568 -3.67 -6.74 9.74
C TYR A 568 -4.60 -5.60 9.26
N ALA A 569 -5.52 -5.13 10.12
CA ALA A 569 -6.41 -4.02 9.82
C ALA A 569 -5.64 -2.69 9.69
N SER A 570 -4.64 -2.43 10.56
CA SER A 570 -3.74 -1.29 10.46
C SER A 570 -2.88 -1.35 9.21
N ASN A 571 -2.40 -2.53 8.79
CA ASN A 571 -1.64 -2.65 7.54
C ASN A 571 -2.50 -2.48 6.29
N VAL A 572 -3.78 -2.89 6.31
CA VAL A 572 -4.77 -2.59 5.25
C VAL A 572 -5.16 -1.11 5.27
N LEU A 573 -5.34 -0.50 6.45
CA LEU A 573 -5.55 0.94 6.61
C LEU A 573 -4.34 1.72 6.09
N ILE A 574 -3.11 1.32 6.40
CA ILE A 574 -1.87 1.96 5.94
C ILE A 574 -1.66 1.72 4.44
N SER A 575 -2.02 0.56 3.89
CA SER A 575 -1.98 0.35 2.43
C SER A 575 -3.04 1.18 1.71
N SER A 576 -4.24 1.35 2.27
CA SER A 576 -5.27 2.24 1.73
C SER A 576 -4.96 3.71 1.97
N MET A 577 -4.37 4.08 3.11
CA MET A 577 -3.94 5.44 3.43
C MET A 577 -2.71 5.83 2.61
N CYS A 578 -1.72 4.95 2.42
CA CYS A 578 -0.60 5.24 1.51
C CYS A 578 -1.06 5.33 0.06
N LYS A 579 -2.01 4.47 -0.38
CA LYS A 579 -2.62 4.57 -1.72
C LYS A 579 -3.46 5.84 -1.86
N CYS A 580 -4.24 6.24 -0.86
CA CYS A 580 -5.07 7.46 -0.88
C CYS A 580 -4.28 8.76 -0.69
N VAL A 581 -3.23 8.76 0.14
CA VAL A 581 -2.30 9.90 0.34
C VAL A 581 -1.46 10.14 -0.93
N PHE A 582 -1.15 9.10 -1.71
CA PHE A 582 -0.51 9.26 -3.02
C PHE A 582 -1.45 9.69 -4.15
N PHE A 583 -2.77 9.41 -4.05
CA PHE A 583 -3.70 9.64 -5.17
C PHE A 583 -4.59 10.88 -5.06
N PHE A 584 -4.77 11.51 -3.90
CA PHE A 584 -5.76 12.59 -3.75
C PHE A 584 -5.24 13.77 -2.93
N ASN A 585 -4.79 14.82 -3.63
CA ASN A 585 -4.23 16.03 -3.03
C ASN A 585 -5.22 17.20 -3.02
N SER A 586 -6.41 17.00 -2.46
CA SER A 586 -7.29 18.10 -2.01
C SER A 586 -7.43 18.00 -0.49
N THR A 587 -6.51 18.63 0.21
CA THR A 587 -6.13 18.36 1.61
C THR A 587 -7.19 18.67 2.69
N GLN A 588 -8.39 19.14 2.34
CA GLN A 588 -9.38 19.59 3.34
C GLN A 588 -10.71 18.80 3.27
N LEU A 589 -11.27 18.54 2.09
CA LEU A 589 -12.45 17.67 1.95
C LEU A 589 -12.14 16.20 2.31
N ASN A 590 -10.88 15.80 2.13
CA ASN A 590 -10.42 14.43 2.32
C ASN A 590 -10.30 14.02 3.79
N PHE A 591 -10.02 14.94 4.72
CA PHE A 591 -9.98 14.62 6.15
C PHE A 591 -11.37 14.27 6.69
N ILE A 592 -12.40 14.97 6.21
CA ILE A 592 -13.80 14.72 6.57
C ILE A 592 -14.26 13.37 6.00
N TYR A 593 -13.96 13.09 4.73
CA TYR A 593 -14.27 11.79 4.13
C TYR A 593 -13.49 10.64 4.76
N ILE A 594 -12.21 10.81 5.08
CA ILE A 594 -11.40 9.78 5.76
C ILE A 594 -11.90 9.57 7.18
N ALA A 595 -12.22 10.63 7.93
CA ALA A 595 -12.82 10.50 9.27
C ALA A 595 -14.16 9.78 9.21
N LEU A 596 -15.08 10.19 8.31
CA LEU A 596 -16.39 9.55 8.12
C LEU A 596 -16.26 8.10 7.64
N PHE A 597 -15.30 7.79 6.75
CA PHE A 597 -15.07 6.45 6.23
C PHE A 597 -14.41 5.53 7.27
N THR A 598 -13.51 6.07 8.10
CA THR A 598 -12.91 5.37 9.23
C THR A 598 -13.96 5.09 10.30
N ILE A 599 -14.81 6.07 10.61
CA ILE A 599 -15.98 5.90 11.48
C ILE A 599 -16.88 4.80 10.89
N CYS A 600 -17.26 4.88 9.62
CA CYS A 600 -18.19 3.91 8.99
C CYS A 600 -17.62 2.48 8.94
N ILE A 601 -16.33 2.29 8.64
CA ILE A 601 -15.67 0.98 8.64
C ILE A 601 -15.56 0.40 10.05
N VAL A 602 -15.19 1.22 11.03
CA VAL A 602 -15.08 0.80 12.43
C VAL A 602 -16.46 0.47 12.99
N THR A 603 -17.50 1.25 12.69
CA THR A 603 -18.90 0.95 13.05
C THR A 603 -19.38 -0.36 12.41
N LYS A 604 -19.05 -0.62 11.14
CA LYS A 604 -19.41 -1.86 10.44
C LYS A 604 -18.68 -3.08 10.98
N GLN A 605 -17.38 -2.96 11.31
CA GLN A 605 -16.56 -4.05 11.87
C GLN A 605 -16.96 -4.39 13.31
N LEU A 606 -17.30 -3.39 14.13
CA LEU A 606 -17.80 -3.59 15.49
C LEU A 606 -19.23 -4.15 15.50
N TYR A 607 -20.09 -3.74 14.56
CA TYR A 607 -21.41 -4.37 14.36
C TYR A 607 -21.27 -5.85 13.98
N MET A 608 -20.30 -6.19 13.12
CA MET A 608 -19.99 -7.59 12.77
C MET A 608 -19.39 -8.37 13.95
N ARG A 609 -18.55 -7.74 14.77
CA ARG A 609 -18.01 -8.32 16.02
C ARG A 609 -19.14 -8.55 17.04
N HIS A 610 -20.12 -7.66 17.13
CA HIS A 610 -21.32 -7.80 17.97
C HIS A 610 -22.25 -8.92 17.50
N ILE A 611 -22.46 -9.09 16.18
CA ILE A 611 -23.18 -10.26 15.63
C ILE A 611 -22.44 -11.56 15.99
N THR A 612 -21.11 -11.56 15.91
CA THR A 612 -20.29 -12.73 16.21
C THR A 612 -20.33 -13.07 17.70
N ILE A 613 -20.15 -12.10 18.59
CA ILE A 613 -20.22 -12.26 20.04
C ILE A 613 -21.64 -12.63 20.50
N SER A 614 -22.69 -12.03 19.93
CA SER A 614 -24.09 -12.38 20.23
C SER A 614 -24.42 -13.81 19.80
N LYS A 615 -23.85 -14.30 18.69
CA LYS A 615 -23.95 -15.71 18.29
C LYS A 615 -23.18 -16.63 19.24
N THR A 616 -21.96 -16.25 19.65
CA THR A 616 -21.17 -17.04 20.61
C THR A 616 -21.84 -17.11 21.98
N ILE A 617 -22.43 -16.01 22.46
CA ILE A 617 -23.20 -15.96 23.71
C ILE A 617 -24.47 -16.80 23.60
N LYS A 618 -25.22 -16.75 22.48
CA LYS A 618 -26.36 -17.65 22.26
C LYS A 618 -25.93 -19.13 22.24
N VAL A 619 -24.79 -19.46 21.65
CA VAL A 619 -24.27 -20.84 21.61
C VAL A 619 -23.83 -21.30 23.02
N VAL A 620 -23.16 -20.44 23.79
CA VAL A 620 -22.78 -20.74 25.17
C VAL A 620 -24.01 -20.89 26.07
N HIS A 621 -25.02 -20.03 25.91
CA HIS A 621 -26.25 -20.06 26.71
C HIS A 621 -27.14 -21.26 26.38
N VAL A 622 -27.15 -21.74 25.14
CA VAL A 622 -27.82 -23.01 24.76
C VAL A 622 -27.04 -24.23 25.29
N LYS A 623 -25.71 -24.13 25.43
CA LYS A 623 -24.87 -25.22 25.95
C LYS A 623 -24.91 -25.33 27.49
N THR A 624 -25.10 -24.21 28.20
CA THR A 624 -25.33 -24.19 29.67
C THR A 624 -26.77 -24.49 30.08
N ARG A 625 -27.74 -24.46 29.16
CA ARG A 625 -29.11 -24.95 29.42
C ARG A 625 -29.31 -26.44 29.13
N LYS A 626 -28.31 -27.09 28.51
CA LYS A 626 -28.29 -28.53 28.16
C LYS A 626 -27.32 -29.36 29.02
N ARG A 627 -26.55 -28.72 29.89
CA ARG A 627 -25.94 -29.34 31.08
C ARG A 627 -26.81 -28.96 32.27
#